data_AF-A0A7V8A4G5-F1
#
_entry.id   AF-A0A7V8A4G5-F1
#
_cell.length_a   1.000
_cell.length_b   1.000
_cell.length_c   1.000
_cell.angle_alpha   90.00
_cell.angle_beta   90.00
_cell.angle_gamma   90.00
#
_symmetry.space_group_name_H-M   'P 1'
#
loop_
_entity.id
_entity.type
_entity.pdbx_description
1 polymer ?
#
loop_
_entity_poly.entity_id
_entity_poly.type
_entity_poly.pdbx_seq_one_letter_code
_entity_poly.pdbx_strand_id
1 'polypeptide(L)'
;FIGRPALIYFGYTMCPDVCPTSLSLMGASIEELRNVNPALADKIQPILITIDPTRDTPHLLKQYVASGGFPRGLIGLTGSEAQVTAVAKAYKVGYRKVLAPQSAANYTMDHTSIMYLLDSSGKLATFFSDNTSPSEIAQCINSLGQSGL
;
A
#
# COMPACT_ATOMS: atom_id res chain seq x y z
N PHE A 1 11.66 -2.76 8.25
CA PHE A 1 11.57 -1.31 7.99
C PHE A 1 11.74 -0.44 9.24
N ILE A 2 12.13 -1.02 10.39
CA ILE A 2 12.44 -0.23 11.60
C ILE A 2 13.49 0.84 11.26
N GLY A 3 13.26 2.07 11.70
CA GLY A 3 14.04 3.26 11.38
C GLY A 3 13.49 4.11 10.24
N ARG A 4 12.40 3.69 9.56
CA ARG A 4 11.72 4.50 8.53
C ARG A 4 10.19 4.35 8.62
N PRO A 5 9.42 5.44 8.58
CA PRO A 5 7.97 5.36 8.44
C PRO A 5 7.59 4.64 7.15
N ALA A 6 6.49 3.90 7.17
CA ALA A 6 6.04 3.13 6.01
C ALA A 6 4.57 3.42 5.71
N LEU A 7 4.26 3.63 4.44
CA LEU A 7 2.89 3.77 3.95
C LEU A 7 2.51 2.49 3.21
N ILE A 8 1.64 1.69 3.83
CA ILE A 8 1.35 0.31 3.44
C ILE A 8 -0.04 0.26 2.81
N TYR A 9 -0.16 -0.44 1.68
CA TYR A 9 -1.43 -0.78 1.06
C TYR A 9 -1.52 -2.29 0.80
N PHE A 10 -2.70 -2.87 1.00
CA PHE A 10 -2.98 -4.27 0.71
C PHE A 10 -3.72 -4.38 -0.63
N GLY A 11 -3.18 -5.14 -1.57
CA GLY A 11 -3.72 -5.23 -2.93
C GLY A 11 -3.23 -6.47 -3.66
N TYR A 12 -3.34 -6.52 -4.99
CA TYR A 12 -2.85 -7.63 -5.80
C TYR A 12 -2.60 -7.19 -7.25
N THR A 13 -1.72 -7.88 -7.97
CA THR A 13 -1.23 -7.42 -9.28
C THR A 13 -2.30 -7.42 -10.38
N MET A 14 -3.29 -8.30 -10.28
CA MET A 14 -4.36 -8.49 -11.27
C MET A 14 -5.64 -7.70 -10.97
N CYS A 15 -5.57 -6.71 -10.08
CA CYS A 15 -6.72 -5.86 -9.76
C CYS A 15 -6.98 -4.89 -10.93
N PRO A 16 -8.21 -4.85 -11.49
CA PRO A 16 -8.48 -4.08 -12.70
C PRO A 16 -8.57 -2.56 -12.47
N ASP A 17 -8.79 -2.09 -11.23
CA ASP A 17 -9.11 -0.67 -10.97
C ASP A 17 -8.59 -0.15 -9.61
N VAL A 18 -9.13 -0.67 -8.50
CA VAL A 18 -8.93 -0.07 -7.16
C VAL A 18 -7.47 -0.07 -6.70
N CYS A 19 -6.67 -1.10 -7.01
CA CYS A 19 -5.25 -1.14 -6.60
C CYS A 19 -4.41 -0.11 -7.37
N PRO A 20 -4.44 -0.05 -8.72
CA PRO A 20 -3.75 1.02 -9.46
C PRO A 20 -4.12 2.43 -8.99
N THR A 21 -5.42 2.69 -8.77
CA THR A 21 -5.92 3.97 -8.27
C THR A 21 -5.36 4.30 -6.88
N SER A 22 -5.37 3.34 -5.97
CA SER A 22 -4.83 3.52 -4.61
C SER A 22 -3.32 3.73 -4.61
N LEU A 23 -2.56 3.00 -5.42
CA LEU A 23 -1.12 3.21 -5.53
C LEU A 23 -0.77 4.57 -6.16
N SER A 24 -1.59 5.03 -7.11
CA SER A 24 -1.45 6.38 -7.68
C SER A 24 -1.75 7.46 -6.63
N LEU A 25 -2.80 7.29 -5.83
CA LEU A 25 -3.12 8.16 -4.68
C LEU A 25 -1.97 8.22 -3.68
N MET A 26 -1.36 7.07 -3.35
CA MET A 26 -0.18 6.99 -2.50
C MET A 26 0.98 7.81 -3.07
N GLY A 27 1.22 7.71 -4.38
CA GLY A 27 2.30 8.42 -5.07
C GLY A 27 2.09 9.92 -5.03
N ALA A 28 0.88 10.37 -5.38
CA ALA A 28 0.50 11.77 -5.32
C ALA A 28 0.66 12.34 -3.90
N SER A 29 0.25 11.59 -2.87
CA SER A 29 0.38 12.01 -1.47
C SER A 29 1.83 12.23 -1.05
N ILE A 30 2.74 11.35 -1.49
CA ILE A 30 4.17 11.47 -1.20
C ILE A 30 4.79 12.65 -1.94
N GLU A 31 4.38 12.92 -3.18
CA GLU A 31 4.86 14.09 -3.93
C GLU A 31 4.29 15.41 -3.38
N GLU A 32 3.06 15.45 -2.91
CA GLU A 32 2.52 16.61 -2.17
C GLU A 32 3.27 16.85 -0.87
N LEU A 33 3.57 15.79 -0.11
CA LEU A 33 4.41 15.88 1.09
C LEU A 33 5.81 16.40 0.74
N ARG A 34 6.36 15.98 -0.40
CA ARG A 34 7.68 16.42 -0.87
C ARG A 34 7.73 17.91 -1.14
N ASN A 35 6.65 18.50 -1.65
CA ASN A 35 6.57 19.95 -1.90
C ASN A 35 6.72 20.79 -0.61
N VAL A 36 6.27 20.25 0.54
CA VAL A 36 6.29 20.97 1.82
C VAL A 36 7.37 20.49 2.78
N ASN A 37 7.80 19.23 2.68
CA ASN A 37 8.80 18.61 3.53
C ASN A 37 9.56 17.48 2.78
N PRO A 38 10.51 17.83 1.89
CA PRO A 38 11.25 16.87 1.07
C PRO A 38 11.96 15.80 1.91
N ALA A 39 12.57 16.21 3.03
CA ALA A 39 13.34 15.32 3.88
C ALA A 39 12.49 14.25 4.57
N LEU A 40 11.23 14.56 4.90
CA LEU A 40 10.29 13.57 5.43
C LEU A 40 9.75 12.68 4.32
N ALA A 41 9.40 13.26 3.16
CA ALA A 41 8.93 12.49 2.01
C ALA A 41 9.91 11.39 1.58
N ASP A 42 11.22 11.69 1.58
CA ASP A 42 12.27 10.72 1.25
C ASP A 42 12.45 9.60 2.27
N LYS A 43 11.90 9.74 3.48
CA LYS A 43 11.95 8.70 4.52
C LYS A 43 10.75 7.76 4.45
N ILE A 44 9.64 8.17 3.84
CA ILE A 44 8.45 7.32 3.72
C ILE A 44 8.75 6.16 2.79
N GLN A 45 8.62 4.94 3.29
CA GLN A 45 8.73 3.71 2.49
C GLN A 45 7.32 3.30 2.00
N PRO A 46 6.99 3.48 0.71
CA PRO A 46 5.77 2.92 0.14
C PRO A 46 5.88 1.40 0.01
N ILE A 47 4.82 0.68 0.42
CA ILE A 47 4.78 -0.79 0.43
C ILE A 47 3.42 -1.27 -0.09
N LEU A 48 3.46 -2.21 -1.03
CA LEU A 48 2.32 -3.03 -1.44
C LEU A 48 2.47 -4.43 -0.82
N ILE A 49 1.49 -4.88 -0.04
CA ILE A 49 1.41 -6.26 0.45
C ILE A 49 0.34 -6.99 -0.35
N THR A 50 0.70 -8.12 -0.99
CA THR A 50 -0.29 -8.90 -1.72
C THR A 50 -1.27 -9.60 -0.79
N ILE A 51 -2.53 -9.65 -1.19
CA ILE A 51 -3.56 -10.53 -0.61
C ILE A 51 -3.79 -11.81 -1.43
N ASP A 52 -3.06 -11.98 -2.53
CA ASP A 52 -3.17 -13.13 -3.42
C ASP A 52 -1.80 -13.75 -3.74
N PRO A 53 -1.17 -14.39 -2.74
CA PRO A 53 0.15 -14.98 -2.90
C PRO A 53 0.20 -16.13 -3.91
N THR A 54 -0.95 -16.69 -4.30
CA THR A 54 -1.01 -17.80 -5.27
C THR A 54 -0.70 -17.35 -6.69
N ARG A 55 -1.04 -16.09 -7.03
CA ARG A 55 -0.74 -15.46 -8.33
C ARG A 55 0.44 -14.51 -8.23
N ASP A 56 0.54 -13.77 -7.13
CA ASP A 56 1.53 -12.71 -6.95
C ASP A 56 2.88 -13.27 -6.48
N THR A 57 3.58 -13.91 -7.41
CA THR A 57 4.96 -14.35 -7.21
C THR A 57 5.90 -13.15 -7.02
N PRO A 58 7.05 -13.33 -6.35
CA PRO A 58 8.04 -12.26 -6.23
C PRO A 58 8.46 -11.63 -7.58
N HIS A 59 8.52 -12.43 -8.64
CA HIS A 59 8.85 -11.95 -9.99
C HIS A 59 7.77 -11.03 -10.55
N LEU A 60 6.50 -11.47 -10.51
CA LEU A 60 5.38 -10.68 -11.02
C LEU A 60 5.15 -9.41 -10.21
N LEU A 61 5.24 -9.49 -8.88
CA LEU A 61 5.16 -8.31 -8.02
C LEU A 61 6.27 -7.30 -8.33
N LYS A 62 7.50 -7.76 -8.54
CA LYS A 62 8.61 -6.88 -8.91
C LYS A 62 8.34 -6.14 -10.22
N GLN A 63 7.77 -6.83 -11.22
CA GLN A 63 7.36 -6.19 -12.48
C GLN A 63 6.23 -5.18 -12.28
N TYR A 64 5.21 -5.56 -11.48
CA TYR A 64 4.06 -4.71 -11.20
C TYR A 64 4.46 -3.42 -10.48
N VAL A 65 5.22 -3.50 -9.38
CA VAL A 65 5.63 -2.30 -8.62
C VAL A 65 6.64 -1.43 -9.37
N ALA A 66 7.31 -1.97 -10.40
CA ALA A 66 8.19 -1.21 -11.29
C ALA A 66 7.45 -0.55 -12.47
N SER A 67 6.14 -0.80 -12.61
CA SER A 67 5.32 -0.18 -13.65
C SER A 67 5.20 1.35 -13.42
N GLY A 68 5.03 2.09 -14.52
CA GLY A 68 4.88 3.55 -14.45
C GLY A 68 3.56 3.96 -13.78
N GLY A 69 3.60 5.06 -13.01
CA GLY A 69 2.42 5.59 -12.30
C GLY A 69 2.37 5.29 -10.81
N PHE A 70 3.31 4.48 -10.28
CA PHE A 70 3.41 4.16 -8.87
C PHE A 70 4.46 5.00 -8.12
N PRO A 71 4.40 5.04 -6.77
CA PRO A 71 5.35 5.79 -5.97
C PRO A 71 6.79 5.33 -6.21
N ARG A 72 7.72 6.27 -6.20
CA ARG A 72 9.16 5.94 -6.26
C ARG A 72 9.54 5.05 -5.07
N GLY A 73 10.29 3.99 -5.36
CA GLY A 73 10.77 3.06 -4.33
C GLY A 73 9.70 2.13 -3.77
N LEU A 74 8.55 1.97 -4.43
CA LEU A 74 7.51 1.02 -4.04
C LEU A 74 8.08 -0.40 -3.91
N ILE A 75 7.89 -1.02 -2.75
CA ILE A 75 8.28 -2.41 -2.48
C ILE A 75 7.03 -3.29 -2.47
N GLY A 76 7.04 -4.35 -3.28
CA GLY A 76 6.03 -5.40 -3.24
C GLY A 76 6.44 -6.54 -2.30
N LEU A 77 5.54 -6.94 -1.41
CA LEU A 77 5.71 -8.05 -0.47
C LEU A 77 4.70 -9.17 -0.75
N THR A 78 5.19 -10.40 -0.70
CA THR A 78 4.41 -11.64 -0.79
C THR A 78 4.99 -12.69 0.16
N GLY A 79 4.32 -13.83 0.28
CA GLY A 79 4.71 -14.93 1.15
C GLY A 79 3.80 -16.14 0.95
N SER A 80 3.84 -17.07 1.90
CA SER A 80 2.86 -18.15 1.96
C SER A 80 1.45 -17.62 2.26
N GLU A 81 0.41 -18.38 1.90
CA GLU A 81 -0.97 -18.06 2.30
C GLU A 81 -1.09 -17.82 3.80
N ALA A 82 -0.45 -18.65 4.63
CA ALA A 82 -0.46 -18.49 6.08
C ALA A 82 0.15 -17.15 6.54
N GLN A 83 1.25 -16.71 5.91
CA GLN A 83 1.87 -15.41 6.21
C GLN A 83 0.98 -14.25 5.78
N VAL A 84 0.39 -14.32 4.59
CA VAL A 84 -0.53 -13.29 4.08
C VAL A 84 -1.78 -13.19 4.96
N THR A 85 -2.39 -14.31 5.33
CA THR A 85 -3.54 -14.34 6.24
C THR A 85 -3.17 -13.77 7.61
N ALA A 86 -1.99 -14.10 8.14
CA ALA A 86 -1.53 -13.58 9.44
C ALA A 86 -1.37 -12.05 9.42
N VAL A 87 -0.72 -11.49 8.40
CA VAL A 87 -0.53 -10.04 8.29
C VAL A 87 -1.85 -9.32 8.01
N ALA A 88 -2.70 -9.85 7.12
CA ALA A 88 -4.02 -9.28 6.87
C ALA A 88 -4.86 -9.23 8.16
N LYS A 89 -4.82 -10.28 8.98
CA LYS A 89 -5.49 -10.31 10.28
C LYS A 89 -4.90 -9.28 11.26
N ALA A 90 -3.58 -9.13 11.31
CA ALA A 90 -2.93 -8.14 12.18
C ALA A 90 -3.34 -6.70 11.85
N TYR A 91 -3.56 -6.41 10.56
CA TYR A 91 -4.03 -5.10 10.07
C TYR A 91 -5.55 -5.00 9.94
N LYS A 92 -6.30 -6.05 10.33
CA LYS A 92 -7.76 -6.16 10.18
C LYS A 92 -8.25 -5.96 8.75
N VAL A 93 -7.44 -6.36 7.77
CA VAL A 93 -7.78 -6.34 6.34
C VAL A 93 -8.67 -7.55 6.05
N GLY A 94 -9.92 -7.28 5.69
CA GLY A 94 -10.81 -8.29 5.14
C GLY A 94 -10.52 -8.48 3.66
N TYR A 95 -10.42 -9.73 3.21
CA TYR A 95 -10.33 -10.05 1.80
C TYR A 95 -11.03 -11.37 1.50
N ARG A 96 -11.59 -11.51 0.30
CA ARG A 96 -12.23 -12.75 -0.17
C ARG A 96 -12.03 -12.95 -1.66
N LYS A 97 -11.91 -14.21 -2.05
CA LYS A 97 -11.91 -14.61 -3.46
C LYS A 97 -13.33 -14.58 -4.00
N VAL A 98 -13.54 -13.91 -5.14
CA VAL A 98 -14.83 -13.79 -5.81
C VAL A 98 -14.71 -14.38 -7.21
N LEU A 99 -15.54 -15.36 -7.54
CA LEU A 99 -15.57 -15.95 -8.88
C LEU A 99 -15.99 -14.89 -9.89
N ALA A 100 -15.19 -14.74 -10.93
CA ALA A 100 -15.39 -13.77 -11.99
C ALA A 100 -15.06 -14.45 -13.33
N PRO A 101 -15.97 -15.26 -13.90
CA PRO A 101 -15.73 -16.05 -15.10
C PRO A 101 -15.34 -15.21 -16.34
N GLN A 102 -15.67 -13.92 -16.33
CA GLN A 102 -15.32 -12.97 -17.40
C GLN A 102 -13.93 -12.33 -17.22
N SER A 103 -13.28 -12.53 -16.07
CA SER A 103 -11.91 -12.05 -15.84
C SER A 103 -10.90 -13.02 -16.45
N ALA A 104 -9.75 -12.50 -16.89
CA ALA A 104 -8.67 -13.32 -17.46
C ALA A 104 -8.17 -14.43 -16.51
N ALA A 105 -8.42 -14.30 -15.20
CA ALA A 105 -8.01 -15.25 -14.17
C ALA A 105 -9.17 -16.02 -13.53
N ASN A 106 -10.39 -15.92 -14.06
CA ASN A 106 -11.62 -16.55 -13.55
C ASN A 106 -12.05 -16.13 -12.13
N TYR A 107 -11.29 -15.25 -11.46
CA TYR A 107 -11.64 -14.68 -10.16
C TYR A 107 -10.93 -13.34 -9.89
N THR A 108 -11.58 -12.54 -9.05
CA THR A 108 -11.03 -11.32 -8.45
C THR A 108 -10.90 -11.52 -6.93
N MET A 109 -10.23 -10.55 -6.30
CA MET A 109 -10.17 -10.48 -4.85
C MET A 109 -10.87 -9.20 -4.41
N ASP A 110 -11.95 -9.35 -3.64
CA ASP A 110 -12.49 -8.22 -2.88
C ASP A 110 -11.60 -7.99 -1.67
N HIS A 111 -11.31 -6.74 -1.37
CA HIS A 111 -10.57 -6.40 -0.17
C HIS A 111 -10.88 -5.00 0.34
N THR A 112 -10.61 -4.80 1.62
CA THR A 112 -10.61 -3.47 2.23
C THR A 112 -9.56 -2.58 1.55
N SER A 113 -9.97 -1.40 1.09
CA SER A 113 -9.08 -0.41 0.47
C SER A 113 -8.69 0.66 1.50
N ILE A 114 -7.66 0.37 2.29
CA ILE A 114 -7.13 1.27 3.32
C ILE A 114 -5.61 1.35 3.17
N MET A 115 -5.06 2.55 3.31
CA MET A 115 -3.63 2.78 3.49
C MET A 115 -3.30 2.91 4.97
N TYR A 116 -2.24 2.27 5.42
CA TYR A 116 -1.78 2.29 6.81
C TYR A 116 -0.46 3.02 6.90
N LEU A 117 -0.36 4.02 7.77
CA LEU A 117 0.89 4.69 8.08
C LEU A 117 1.49 4.09 9.34
N LEU A 118 2.67 3.49 9.21
CA LEU A 118 3.50 3.12 10.34
C LEU A 118 4.53 4.21 10.65
N ASP A 119 4.81 4.40 11.92
CA ASP A 119 5.98 5.14 12.37
C ASP A 119 7.28 4.33 12.17
N SER A 120 8.41 4.98 12.40
CA SER A 120 9.76 4.42 12.33
C SER A 120 10.02 3.31 13.38
N SER A 121 9.18 3.20 14.41
CA SER A 121 9.21 2.07 15.37
C SER A 121 8.38 0.87 14.90
N GLY A 122 7.67 1.00 13.77
CA GLY A 122 6.80 -0.03 13.21
C GLY A 122 5.41 -0.09 13.85
N LYS A 123 5.02 0.94 14.62
CA LYS A 123 3.66 1.04 15.19
C LYS A 123 2.74 1.78 14.24
N LEU A 124 1.46 1.42 14.27
CA LEU A 124 0.43 2.10 13.49
C LEU A 124 0.25 3.53 14.01
N ALA A 125 0.59 4.51 13.19
CA ALA A 125 0.40 5.93 13.48
C ALA A 125 -1.01 6.38 13.10
N THR A 126 -1.47 6.02 11.89
CA THR A 126 -2.83 6.32 11.40
C THR A 126 -3.18 5.45 10.18
N PHE A 127 -4.38 5.62 9.63
CA PHE A 127 -4.83 5.01 8.38
C PHE A 127 -5.66 5.99 7.54
N PHE A 128 -5.76 5.73 6.24
CA PHE A 128 -6.48 6.55 5.27
C PHE A 128 -7.36 5.66 4.40
N SER A 129 -8.62 6.07 4.20
CA SER A 129 -9.53 5.45 3.23
C SER A 129 -9.32 6.04 1.83
N ASP A 130 -9.86 5.35 0.84
CA ASP A 130 -9.83 5.71 -0.59
C ASP A 130 -10.45 7.07 -0.93
N ASN A 131 -11.30 7.63 -0.06
CA ASN A 131 -11.87 8.97 -0.21
C ASN A 131 -10.99 10.11 0.35
N THR A 132 -9.84 9.80 0.97
CA THR A 132 -8.93 10.81 1.50
C THR A 132 -8.09 11.39 0.36
N SER A 133 -8.04 12.71 0.21
CA SER A 133 -7.29 13.34 -0.87
C SER A 133 -5.77 13.28 -0.66
N PRO A 134 -4.94 13.38 -1.72
CA PRO A 134 -3.49 13.42 -1.59
C PRO A 134 -2.99 14.50 -0.63
N SER A 135 -3.63 15.69 -0.66
CA SER A 135 -3.25 16.83 0.18
C SER A 135 -3.52 16.56 1.66
N GLU A 136 -4.68 15.98 1.98
CA GLU A 136 -5.03 15.61 3.36
C GLU A 136 -4.06 14.56 3.92
N ILE A 137 -3.72 13.54 3.13
CA ILE A 137 -2.73 12.53 3.51
C ILE A 137 -1.37 13.19 3.77
N ALA A 138 -0.90 14.03 2.84
CA ALA A 138 0.37 14.74 2.97
C ALA A 138 0.44 15.63 4.21
N GLN A 139 -0.61 16.41 4.47
CA GLN A 139 -0.71 17.30 5.64
C GLN A 139 -0.71 16.51 6.95
N CYS A 140 -1.43 15.37 6.99
CA CYS A 140 -1.44 14.49 8.14
C CYS A 140 -0.05 13.92 8.42
N ILE A 141 0.62 13.36 7.39
CA ILE A 141 1.99 12.83 7.54
C ILE A 141 2.96 13.92 8.00
N ASN A 142 2.88 15.13 7.41
CA ASN A 142 3.75 16.24 7.81
C ASN A 142 3.54 16.63 9.28
N SER A 143 2.29 16.69 9.74
CA SER A 143 1.96 17.01 11.13
C SER A 143 2.48 15.94 12.10
N LEU A 144 2.32 14.66 11.75
CA LEU A 144 2.86 13.54 12.55
C LEU A 144 4.39 13.55 12.58
N GLY A 145 5.04 13.92 11.46
CA GLY A 145 6.49 14.06 11.37
C GLY A 145 7.10 15.04 12.39
N GLN A 146 6.34 16.05 12.82
CA GLN A 146 6.77 17.00 13.85
C GLN A 146 6.71 16.41 15.28
N SER A 147 5.95 15.34 15.46
CA SER A 147 5.72 14.67 16.76
C SER A 147 6.48 13.35 16.91
N GLY A 148 7.37 13.02 15.97
CA GLY A 148 8.14 11.78 15.97
C GLY A 148 7.48 10.66 15.18
N LEU A 149 7.48 10.82 13.85
CA LEU A 149 7.18 9.75 12.90
C LEU A 149 8.44 8.92 12.63
#